data_AF-A0A6C1QII2-F1
#
_entry.id   AF-A0A6C1QII2-F1
#
_cell.length_a   1.000
_cell.length_b   1.000
_cell.length_c   1.000
_cell.angle_alpha   90.00
_cell.angle_beta   90.00
_cell.angle_gamma   90.00
#
_symmetry.space_group_name_H-M   'P 1'
#
loop_
_entity.id
_entity.type
_entity.pdbx_description
1 polymer ?
#
loop_
_entity_poly.entity_id
_entity_poly.type
_entity_poly.pdbx_seq_one_letter_code
_entity_poly.pdbx_strand_id
1 'polypeptide(L)'
;MNSFFSDILHTIFFLILLNLVINTCTKCLLKFTWQKQKGFTTIIHRKRNNVESEDYKISFFRPTTQRALINRNLTIKLFIVWAVAIFGFQVLLKIFEKPVPEEALVRFTPAWNNVLSGQASEKDFQVAGQSMVQVMGKLTLSRAEFAAIQDGVGWMLSNVYPDDELSGLQQDVQKFNSLREQITSLQDSEYLAARELVIARAAPALGIDEGSLLAQLLPMGLTDNMAGIAEENKQKIPEIMYLYMTHNRSFLTDTVFLGFPFHYFYTAVFLLILFIALCWYYCYKIDRLHARLNFAEKTD
;
A
#
# COMPACT_ATOMS: atom_id res chain seq x y z
N MET A 1 -6.67 -5.06 -9.15
CA MET A 1 -5.44 -5.79 -9.52
C MET A 1 -4.27 -4.90 -9.93
N ASN A 2 -4.50 -3.73 -10.57
CA ASN A 2 -3.40 -2.83 -10.95
C ASN A 2 -2.66 -2.17 -9.77
N SER A 3 -3.32 -1.95 -8.62
CA SER A 3 -2.65 -1.45 -7.41
C SER A 3 -1.69 -2.47 -6.81
N PHE A 4 -2.09 -3.75 -6.73
CA PHE A 4 -1.23 -4.80 -6.16
C PHE A 4 0.01 -5.09 -7.02
N PHE A 5 -0.13 -5.09 -8.35
CA PHE A 5 1.03 -5.21 -9.26
C PHE A 5 1.93 -3.98 -9.19
N SER A 6 1.35 -2.78 -9.02
CA SER A 6 2.10 -1.55 -8.76
C SER A 6 2.88 -1.67 -7.45
N ASP A 7 2.27 -2.17 -6.37
CA ASP A 7 2.90 -2.34 -5.07
C ASP A 7 4.06 -3.36 -5.12
N ILE A 8 3.91 -4.45 -5.87
CA ILE A 8 4.99 -5.43 -6.09
C ILE A 8 6.11 -4.81 -6.93
N LEU A 9 5.80 -4.11 -8.02
CA LEU A 9 6.82 -3.45 -8.85
C LEU A 9 7.56 -2.39 -8.06
N HIS A 10 6.86 -1.62 -7.23
CA HIS A 10 7.45 -0.65 -6.31
C HIS A 10 8.36 -1.32 -5.29
N THR A 11 7.97 -2.47 -4.74
CA THR A 11 8.78 -3.23 -3.80
C THR A 11 10.07 -3.74 -4.46
N ILE A 12 9.97 -4.29 -5.68
CA ILE A 12 11.12 -4.77 -6.45
C ILE A 12 12.05 -3.61 -6.83
N PHE A 13 11.49 -2.50 -7.31
CA PHE A 13 12.25 -1.31 -7.66
C PHE A 13 12.95 -0.70 -6.44
N PHE A 14 12.27 -0.68 -5.29
CA PHE A 14 12.85 -0.23 -4.02
C PHE A 14 13.99 -1.15 -3.56
N LEU A 15 13.85 -2.47 -3.70
CA LEU A 15 14.93 -3.42 -3.39
C LEU A 15 16.13 -3.26 -4.33
N ILE A 16 15.90 -2.99 -5.62
CA ILE A 16 16.97 -2.72 -6.59
C ILE A 16 17.70 -1.42 -6.25
N LEU A 17 16.95 -0.34 -5.97
CA LEU A 17 17.52 0.94 -5.53
C LEU A 17 18.27 0.81 -4.22
N LEU A 18 17.71 0.10 -3.25
CA LEU A 18 18.35 -0.15 -1.96
C LEU A 18 19.65 -0.94 -2.16
N ASN A 19 19.67 -1.94 -3.04
CA ASN A 19 20.87 -2.72 -3.35
C ASN A 19 21.92 -1.88 -4.11
N LEU A 20 21.50 -0.99 -5.01
CA LEU A 20 22.37 -0.02 -5.68
C LEU A 20 22.96 0.99 -4.70
N VAL A 21 22.16 1.51 -3.78
CA VAL A 21 22.58 2.45 -2.74
C VAL A 21 23.52 1.75 -1.76
N ILE A 22 23.18 0.54 -1.30
CA ILE A 22 24.06 -0.28 -0.46
C ILE A 22 25.36 -0.55 -1.19
N ASN A 23 25.35 -1.00 -2.44
CA ASN A 23 26.58 -1.25 -3.19
C ASN A 23 27.41 0.01 -3.42
N THR A 24 26.78 1.15 -3.68
CA THR A 24 27.48 2.41 -3.91
C THR A 24 28.06 2.96 -2.59
N CYS A 25 27.30 2.92 -1.50
CA CYS A 25 27.78 3.25 -0.16
C CYS A 25 28.88 2.29 0.30
N THR A 26 28.74 1.00 0.05
CA THR A 26 29.73 -0.02 0.41
C THR A 26 31.00 0.16 -0.43
N LYS A 27 30.90 0.49 -1.71
CA LYS A 27 32.06 0.85 -2.55
C LYS A 27 32.71 2.15 -2.11
N CYS A 28 31.94 3.15 -1.70
CA CYS A 28 32.47 4.41 -1.16
C CYS A 28 33.18 4.17 0.19
N LEU A 29 32.55 3.42 1.09
CA LEU A 29 33.13 2.97 2.37
C LEU A 29 34.37 2.11 2.15
N LEU A 30 34.34 1.15 1.22
CA LEU A 30 35.49 0.30 0.86
C LEU A 30 36.62 1.09 0.23
N LYS A 31 36.33 2.07 -0.63
CA LYS A 31 37.35 2.95 -1.20
C LYS A 31 37.96 3.86 -0.14
N PHE A 32 37.16 4.29 0.84
CA PHE A 32 37.60 5.05 2.00
C PHE A 32 38.47 4.21 2.96
N THR A 33 38.11 2.95 3.21
CA THR A 33 38.95 2.04 4.02
C THR A 33 40.22 1.63 3.28
N TRP A 34 40.17 1.44 1.97
CA TRP A 34 41.32 1.00 1.17
C TRP A 34 42.37 2.10 0.93
N GLN A 35 41.96 3.36 0.74
CA GLN A 35 42.92 4.48 0.72
C GLN A 35 43.62 4.66 2.07
N LYS A 36 42.92 4.40 3.18
CA LYS A 36 43.51 4.44 4.52
C LYS A 36 44.47 3.26 4.78
N GLN A 37 44.25 2.10 4.14
CA GLN A 37 45.09 0.92 4.30
C GLN A 37 46.43 1.00 3.54
N LYS A 38 46.47 1.65 2.38
CA LYS A 38 47.70 1.81 1.57
C LYS A 38 48.73 2.77 2.16
N GLY A 39 48.32 3.73 3.00
CA GLY A 39 49.25 4.55 3.79
C GLY A 39 49.81 3.84 5.02
N PHE A 40 49.15 2.76 5.48
CA PHE A 40 49.43 2.12 6.76
C PHE A 40 50.43 0.95 6.64
N THR A 41 50.44 0.23 5.52
CA THR A 41 51.36 -0.92 5.34
C THR A 41 52.81 -0.54 5.13
N THR A 42 53.13 0.70 4.74
CA THR A 42 54.53 1.15 4.60
C THR A 42 55.17 1.59 5.92
N ILE A 43 54.38 1.77 7.00
CA ILE A 43 54.86 2.31 8.29
C ILE A 43 55.01 1.22 9.38
N ILE A 44 54.31 0.08 9.26
CA ILE A 44 54.20 -0.90 10.37
C ILE A 44 55.46 -1.72 10.66
N HIS A 45 56.48 -1.75 9.80
CA HIS A 45 57.67 -2.54 10.12
C HIS A 45 58.70 -1.88 11.05
N ARG A 46 58.48 -0.64 11.54
CA ARG A 46 59.57 0.11 12.22
C ARG A 46 59.34 0.69 13.63
N LYS A 47 58.30 0.34 14.39
CA LYS A 47 58.33 0.60 15.85
C LYS A 47 57.18 -0.08 16.60
N ARG A 48 57.48 -1.22 17.23
CA ARG A 48 56.60 -1.86 18.22
C ARG A 48 57.34 -1.89 19.55
N ASN A 49 57.40 -0.75 20.24
CA ASN A 49 57.85 -0.67 21.64
C ASN A 49 56.83 0.13 22.46
N ASN A 50 56.14 -0.59 23.36
CA ASN A 50 55.43 -0.16 24.57
C ASN A 50 54.87 1.26 24.64
N VAL A 51 53.72 1.49 24.02
CA VAL A 51 52.76 2.49 24.50
C VAL A 51 51.64 1.70 25.16
N GLU A 52 51.51 1.84 26.49
CA GLU A 52 50.40 1.27 27.25
C GLU A 52 49.09 1.69 26.58
N SER A 53 48.27 0.70 26.23
CA SER A 53 46.98 0.91 25.60
C SER A 53 46.03 1.55 26.61
N GLU A 54 46.05 2.88 26.70
CA GLU A 54 44.93 3.61 27.29
C GLU A 54 43.67 3.19 26.54
N ASP A 55 42.83 2.45 27.27
CA ASP A 55 41.66 1.75 26.82
C ASP A 55 40.71 2.76 26.16
N TYR A 56 40.77 2.86 24.83
CA TYR A 56 40.06 3.87 24.03
C TYR A 56 38.56 3.50 24.00
N LYS A 57 37.88 3.67 25.13
CA LYS A 57 36.45 3.40 25.28
C LYS A 57 35.64 4.47 24.56
N ILE A 58 35.47 4.30 23.25
CA ILE A 58 34.56 5.14 22.44
C ILE A 58 33.13 4.67 22.70
N SER A 59 32.48 5.25 23.69
CA SER A 59 31.02 5.10 23.86
C SER A 59 30.29 6.22 23.13
N PHE A 60 29.34 5.87 22.25
CA PHE A 60 28.45 6.85 21.61
C PHE A 60 27.56 7.57 22.62
N PHE A 61 27.08 6.84 23.65
CA PHE A 61 26.16 7.38 24.66
C PHE A 61 26.90 8.17 25.75
N ARG A 62 28.16 7.81 26.04
CA ARG A 62 29.01 8.51 27.01
C ARG A 62 30.34 8.94 26.36
N PRO A 63 30.30 9.89 25.41
CA PRO A 63 31.51 10.37 24.76
C PRO A 63 32.39 11.11 25.78
N THR A 64 33.62 10.62 25.96
CA THR A 64 34.60 11.21 26.89
C THR A 64 35.48 12.26 26.21
N THR A 65 35.66 12.18 24.90
CA THR A 65 36.48 13.11 24.13
C THR A 65 35.64 14.21 23.47
N GLN A 66 36.21 15.42 23.34
CA GLN A 66 35.56 16.54 22.66
C GLN A 66 35.16 16.19 21.21
N ARG A 67 35.99 15.38 20.53
CA ARG A 67 35.68 14.85 19.19
C ARG A 67 34.43 13.99 19.17
N ALA A 68 34.34 13.04 20.11
CA ALA A 68 33.18 12.15 20.21
C ALA A 68 31.90 12.94 20.55
N LEU A 69 32.01 13.98 21.39
CA LEU A 69 30.89 14.89 21.71
C LEU A 69 30.38 15.64 20.47
N ILE A 70 31.28 16.24 19.69
CA ILE A 70 30.90 16.98 18.47
C ILE A 70 30.29 16.02 17.44
N ASN A 71 30.91 14.84 17.26
CA ASN A 71 30.40 13.84 16.33
C ASN A 71 28.99 13.37 16.71
N ARG A 72 28.80 12.97 17.97
CA ARG A 72 27.49 12.56 18.50
C ARG A 72 26.44 13.65 18.28
N ASN A 73 26.76 14.90 18.61
CA ASN A 73 25.82 16.02 18.45
C ASN A 73 25.49 16.28 16.98
N LEU A 74 26.45 16.14 16.06
CA LEU A 74 26.20 16.24 14.62
C LEU A 74 25.27 15.11 14.15
N THR A 75 25.58 13.86 14.51
CA THR A 75 24.75 12.69 14.18
C THR A 75 23.32 12.86 14.68
N ILE A 76 23.12 13.27 15.94
CA ILE A 76 21.79 13.50 16.52
C ILE A 76 21.03 14.57 15.73
N LYS A 77 21.68 15.69 15.36
CA LYS A 77 21.03 16.74 14.56
C LYS A 77 20.56 16.23 13.20
N LEU A 78 21.40 15.47 12.49
CA LEU A 78 21.03 14.93 11.19
C LEU A 78 19.93 13.88 11.29
N PHE A 79 19.96 13.06 12.33
CA PHE A 79 18.91 12.11 12.63
C PHE A 79 17.57 12.81 12.90
N ILE A 80 17.57 13.90 13.66
CA ILE A 80 16.35 14.70 13.91
C ILE A 80 15.78 15.25 12.60
N VAL A 81 16.62 15.81 11.72
CA VAL A 81 16.16 16.32 10.41
C VAL A 81 15.53 15.22 9.57
N TRP A 82 16.18 14.05 9.51
CA TRP A 82 15.67 12.89 8.81
C TRP A 82 14.34 12.39 9.39
N ALA A 83 14.25 12.27 10.73
CA ALA A 83 13.03 11.86 11.41
C ALA A 83 11.88 12.85 11.16
N VAL A 84 12.15 14.16 11.23
CA VAL A 84 11.15 15.20 10.91
C VAL A 84 10.70 15.10 9.45
N ALA A 85 11.60 14.81 8.50
CA ALA A 85 11.21 14.66 7.10
C ALA A 85 10.29 13.44 6.87
N ILE A 86 10.51 12.33 7.59
CA ILE A 86 9.67 11.14 7.50
C ILE A 86 8.35 11.34 8.23
N PHE A 87 8.41 11.57 9.54
CA PHE A 87 7.21 11.64 10.38
C PHE A 87 6.42 12.93 10.13
N GLY A 88 7.09 14.04 9.85
CA GLY A 88 6.44 15.29 9.49
C GLY A 88 5.60 15.15 8.24
N PHE A 89 6.06 14.39 7.24
CA PHE A 89 5.27 14.11 6.04
C PHE A 89 4.05 13.22 6.33
N GLN A 90 4.19 12.19 7.16
CA GLN A 90 3.06 11.34 7.57
C GLN A 90 2.00 12.13 8.35
N VAL A 91 2.44 13.01 9.26
CA VAL A 91 1.55 13.94 9.98
C VAL A 91 0.89 14.91 9.01
N LEU A 92 1.64 15.43 8.03
CA LEU A 92 1.12 16.34 7.01
C LEU A 92 0.03 15.69 6.16
N LEU A 93 0.22 14.42 5.74
CA LEU A 93 -0.79 13.64 5.04
C LEU A 93 -2.07 13.56 5.89
N LYS A 94 -1.94 13.15 7.15
CA LYS A 94 -3.09 13.00 8.05
C LYS A 94 -3.83 14.31 8.36
N ILE A 95 -3.12 15.44 8.36
CA ILE A 95 -3.74 16.77 8.56
C ILE A 95 -4.53 17.22 7.33
N PHE A 96 -4.07 16.91 6.13
CA PHE A 96 -4.69 17.36 4.88
C PHE A 96 -5.64 16.35 4.24
N GLU A 97 -5.69 15.12 4.75
CA GLU A 97 -6.67 14.12 4.37
C GLU A 97 -8.09 14.61 4.63
N LYS A 98 -8.93 14.50 3.60
CA LYS A 98 -10.36 14.75 3.68
C LYS A 98 -11.10 13.50 3.18
N PRO A 99 -12.22 13.12 3.81
CA PRO A 99 -13.05 12.05 3.29
C PRO A 99 -13.65 12.51 1.95
N VAL A 100 -13.33 11.80 0.89
CA VAL A 100 -13.87 12.04 -0.46
C VAL A 100 -14.59 10.77 -0.89
N PRO A 101 -15.90 10.85 -1.21
CA PRO A 101 -16.64 9.70 -1.69
C PRO A 101 -16.14 9.27 -3.08
N GLU A 102 -16.04 7.97 -3.31
CA GLU A 102 -15.83 7.41 -4.64
C GLU A 102 -17.04 7.74 -5.55
N GLU A 103 -16.82 7.83 -6.86
CA GLU A 103 -17.89 8.11 -7.83
C GLU A 103 -19.04 7.10 -7.74
N ALA A 104 -18.72 5.83 -7.49
CA ALA A 104 -19.73 4.79 -7.33
C ALA A 104 -20.60 4.99 -6.08
N LEU A 105 -20.08 5.55 -4.97
CA LEU A 105 -20.89 5.92 -3.81
C LEU A 105 -21.86 7.07 -4.15
N VAL A 106 -21.38 8.06 -4.91
CA VAL A 106 -22.20 9.20 -5.37
C VAL A 106 -23.37 8.73 -6.24
N ARG A 107 -23.17 7.69 -7.07
CA ARG A 107 -24.23 7.07 -7.88
C ARG A 107 -25.12 6.13 -7.06
N PHE A 108 -24.53 5.40 -6.11
CA PHE A 108 -25.23 4.47 -5.22
C PHE A 108 -26.30 5.17 -4.37
N THR A 109 -25.96 6.27 -3.71
CA THR A 109 -26.88 6.94 -2.76
C THR A 109 -28.25 7.29 -3.36
N PRO A 110 -28.37 8.00 -4.51
CA PRO A 110 -29.68 8.28 -5.10
C PRO A 110 -30.40 7.02 -5.59
N ALA A 111 -29.67 6.07 -6.19
CA ALA A 111 -30.26 4.80 -6.65
C ALA A 111 -30.84 3.99 -5.49
N TRP A 112 -30.11 3.89 -4.38
CA TRP A 112 -30.55 3.20 -3.18
C TRP A 112 -31.77 3.87 -2.54
N ASN A 113 -31.82 5.20 -2.51
CA ASN A 113 -32.99 5.93 -2.00
C ASN A 113 -34.23 5.65 -2.87
N ASN A 114 -34.08 5.58 -4.19
CA ASN A 114 -35.18 5.22 -5.09
C ASN A 114 -35.66 3.79 -4.80
N VAL A 115 -34.73 2.85 -4.59
CA VAL A 115 -35.02 1.45 -4.22
C VAL A 115 -35.82 1.38 -2.92
N LEU A 116 -35.39 2.08 -1.87
CA LEU A 116 -36.09 2.11 -0.58
C LEU A 116 -37.48 2.76 -0.67
N SER A 117 -37.66 3.73 -1.57
CA SER A 117 -38.95 4.42 -1.77
C SER A 117 -39.94 3.67 -2.65
N GLY A 118 -39.53 2.56 -3.28
CA GLY A 118 -40.34 1.83 -4.26
C GLY A 118 -40.50 2.55 -5.60
N GLN A 119 -39.66 3.55 -5.89
CA GLN A 119 -39.66 4.32 -7.15
C GLN A 119 -38.47 3.98 -8.04
N ALA A 120 -37.74 2.91 -7.74
CA ALA A 120 -36.57 2.50 -8.50
C ALA A 120 -36.93 2.07 -9.92
N SER A 121 -36.16 2.57 -10.87
CA SER A 121 -36.05 2.02 -12.21
C SER A 121 -35.10 0.81 -12.22
N GLU A 122 -35.14 0.02 -13.29
CA GLU A 122 -34.16 -1.07 -13.51
C GLU A 122 -32.70 -0.57 -13.39
N LYS A 123 -32.43 0.64 -13.90
CA LYS A 123 -31.12 1.27 -13.82
C LYS A 123 -30.69 1.58 -12.38
N ASP A 124 -31.62 1.89 -11.49
CA ASP A 124 -31.32 2.12 -10.07
C ASP A 124 -30.87 0.81 -9.40
N PHE A 125 -31.57 -0.31 -9.68
CA PHE A 125 -31.15 -1.63 -9.20
C PHE A 125 -29.78 -2.04 -9.75
N GLN A 126 -29.52 -1.80 -11.04
CA GLN A 126 -28.22 -2.03 -11.66
C GLN A 126 -27.11 -1.22 -10.97
N VAL A 127 -27.28 0.10 -10.83
CA VAL A 127 -26.29 0.97 -10.19
C VAL A 127 -26.04 0.57 -8.73
N ALA A 128 -27.09 0.23 -7.99
CA ALA A 128 -26.96 -0.22 -6.62
C ALA A 128 -26.20 -1.56 -6.54
N GLY A 129 -26.57 -2.54 -7.36
CA GLY A 129 -25.90 -3.85 -7.44
C GLY A 129 -24.44 -3.75 -7.86
N GLN A 130 -24.12 -2.97 -8.90
CA GLN A 130 -22.74 -2.70 -9.32
C GLN A 130 -21.87 -2.16 -8.19
N SER A 131 -22.39 -1.16 -7.47
CA SER A 131 -21.67 -0.49 -6.39
C SER A 131 -21.42 -1.47 -5.24
N MET A 132 -22.41 -2.31 -4.91
CA MET A 132 -22.27 -3.36 -3.92
C MET A 132 -21.19 -4.37 -4.31
N VAL A 133 -21.21 -4.89 -5.55
CA VAL A 133 -20.19 -5.82 -6.07
C VAL A 133 -18.79 -5.22 -6.01
N GLN A 134 -18.65 -3.90 -6.22
CA GLN A 134 -17.37 -3.20 -6.06
C GLN A 134 -16.87 -3.23 -4.62
N VAL A 135 -17.77 -3.09 -3.63
CA VAL A 135 -17.43 -3.20 -2.20
C VAL A 135 -17.05 -4.64 -1.82
N MET A 136 -17.67 -5.65 -2.44
CA MET A 136 -17.31 -7.06 -2.22
C MET A 136 -15.85 -7.39 -2.56
N GLY A 137 -15.28 -6.65 -3.52
CA GLY A 137 -13.87 -6.79 -3.89
C GLY A 137 -12.88 -6.25 -2.85
N LYS A 138 -13.35 -5.57 -1.80
CA LYS A 138 -12.49 -4.99 -0.75
C LYS A 138 -12.18 -6.09 0.30
N LEU A 139 -10.89 -6.38 0.48
CA LEU A 139 -10.40 -7.44 1.38
C LEU A 139 -10.65 -7.18 2.88
N THR A 140 -11.06 -5.96 3.25
CA THR A 140 -11.24 -5.51 4.63
C THR A 140 -12.67 -5.64 5.13
N LEU A 141 -13.57 -6.24 4.34
CA LEU A 141 -14.97 -6.47 4.71
C LEU A 141 -15.07 -7.54 5.81
N SER A 142 -15.81 -7.28 6.88
CA SER A 142 -16.11 -8.32 7.87
C SER A 142 -17.08 -9.36 7.28
N ARG A 143 -17.13 -10.57 7.87
CA ARG A 143 -18.03 -11.63 7.41
C ARG A 143 -19.51 -11.23 7.44
N ALA A 144 -19.93 -10.45 8.45
CA ALA A 144 -21.30 -10.00 8.58
C ALA A 144 -21.67 -8.94 7.53
N GLU A 145 -20.76 -8.00 7.27
CA GLU A 145 -20.94 -6.99 6.22
C GLU A 145 -20.94 -7.64 4.83
N PHE A 146 -20.06 -8.62 4.60
CA PHE A 146 -20.04 -9.38 3.35
C PHE A 146 -21.36 -10.11 3.10
N ALA A 147 -21.93 -10.77 4.12
CA ALA A 147 -23.24 -11.41 4.00
C ALA A 147 -24.36 -10.39 3.72
N ALA A 148 -24.34 -9.22 4.37
CA ALA A 148 -25.33 -8.17 4.12
C ALA A 148 -25.25 -7.64 2.67
N ILE A 149 -24.03 -7.50 2.13
CA ILE A 149 -23.82 -7.08 0.74
C ILE A 149 -24.21 -8.21 -0.23
N GLN A 150 -23.92 -9.48 0.08
CA GLN A 150 -24.37 -10.64 -0.71
C GLN A 150 -25.90 -10.66 -0.86
N ASP A 151 -26.63 -10.53 0.26
CA ASP A 151 -28.09 -10.45 0.26
C ASP A 151 -28.59 -9.24 -0.55
N GLY A 152 -27.90 -8.10 -0.43
CA GLY A 152 -28.16 -6.91 -1.23
C GLY A 152 -28.04 -7.16 -2.72
N VAL A 153 -26.93 -7.76 -3.18
CA VAL A 153 -26.70 -8.06 -4.60
C VAL A 153 -27.72 -9.07 -5.12
N GLY A 154 -27.99 -10.14 -4.37
CA GLY A 154 -29.02 -11.12 -4.72
C GLY A 154 -30.40 -10.48 -4.89
N TRP A 155 -30.77 -9.61 -3.93
CA TRP A 155 -32.03 -8.88 -4.01
C TRP A 155 -32.07 -7.87 -5.17
N MET A 156 -30.96 -7.18 -5.49
CA MET A 156 -30.93 -6.32 -6.70
C MET A 156 -31.22 -7.13 -7.96
N LEU A 157 -30.58 -8.30 -8.09
CA LEU A 157 -30.80 -9.21 -9.23
C LEU A 157 -32.23 -9.71 -9.31
N SER A 158 -32.86 -10.05 -8.18
CA SER A 158 -34.26 -10.52 -8.18
C SER A 158 -35.26 -9.44 -8.61
N ASN A 159 -34.89 -8.15 -8.53
CA ASN A 159 -35.74 -7.06 -9.00
C ASN A 159 -35.48 -6.69 -10.47
N VAL A 160 -34.37 -7.15 -11.05
CA VAL A 160 -34.08 -6.95 -12.48
C VAL A 160 -34.53 -8.14 -13.32
N TYR A 161 -34.38 -9.36 -12.79
CA TYR A 161 -34.73 -10.57 -13.51
C TYR A 161 -36.23 -10.89 -13.44
N PRO A 162 -36.82 -11.40 -14.54
CA PRO A 162 -38.04 -12.20 -14.50
C PRO A 162 -37.87 -13.46 -13.63
N ASP A 163 -38.96 -13.94 -13.03
CA ASP A 163 -38.95 -15.10 -12.11
C ASP A 163 -38.35 -16.37 -12.74
N ASP A 164 -38.60 -16.61 -14.03
CA ASP A 164 -38.10 -17.77 -14.77
C ASP A 164 -36.58 -17.69 -14.97
N GLU A 165 -36.06 -16.53 -15.37
CA GLU A 165 -34.61 -16.31 -15.52
C GLU A 165 -33.87 -16.33 -14.17
N LEU A 166 -34.49 -15.78 -13.12
CA LEU A 166 -33.95 -15.78 -11.76
C LEU A 166 -33.77 -17.21 -11.25
N SER A 167 -34.75 -18.09 -11.48
CA SER A 167 -34.67 -19.51 -11.10
C SER A 167 -33.50 -20.23 -11.79
N GLY A 168 -33.24 -19.89 -13.06
CA GLY A 168 -32.10 -20.40 -13.82
C GLY A 168 -30.77 -19.94 -13.22
N LEU A 169 -30.65 -18.66 -12.86
CA LEU A 169 -29.45 -18.13 -12.21
C LEU A 169 -29.21 -18.76 -10.83
N GLN A 170 -30.25 -18.97 -10.03
CA GLN A 170 -30.15 -19.63 -8.72
C GLN A 170 -29.61 -21.06 -8.84
N GLN A 171 -30.06 -21.82 -9.86
CA GLN A 171 -29.55 -23.16 -10.14
C GLN A 171 -28.06 -23.14 -10.51
N ASP A 172 -27.64 -22.20 -11.35
CA ASP A 172 -26.23 -22.06 -11.74
C ASP A 172 -25.35 -21.69 -10.54
N VAL A 173 -25.81 -20.78 -9.68
CA VAL A 173 -25.12 -20.39 -8.45
C VAL A 173 -25.04 -21.55 -7.46
N GLN A 174 -26.11 -22.34 -7.31
CA GLN A 174 -26.11 -23.54 -6.47
C GLN A 174 -25.10 -24.58 -6.99
N LYS A 175 -25.07 -24.81 -8.30
CA LYS A 175 -24.09 -25.70 -8.95
C LYS A 175 -22.66 -25.20 -8.71
N PHE A 176 -22.40 -23.92 -8.95
CA PHE A 176 -21.10 -23.30 -8.72
C PHE A 176 -20.64 -23.45 -7.27
N ASN A 177 -21.51 -23.16 -6.31
CA ASN A 177 -21.20 -23.27 -4.88
C ASN A 177 -20.89 -24.72 -4.48
N SER A 178 -21.64 -25.69 -5.03
CA SER A 178 -21.39 -27.11 -4.79
C SER A 178 -20.04 -27.57 -5.35
N LEU A 179 -19.67 -27.12 -6.56
CA LEU A 179 -18.35 -27.40 -7.15
C LEU A 179 -17.22 -26.74 -6.34
N ARG A 180 -17.42 -25.50 -5.88
CA ARG A 180 -16.45 -24.76 -5.06
C ARG A 180 -16.04 -25.52 -3.79
N GLU A 181 -16.97 -26.25 -3.19
CA GLU A 181 -16.71 -27.05 -1.97
C GLU A 181 -15.94 -28.34 -2.27
N GLN A 182 -16.01 -28.84 -3.51
CA GLN A 182 -15.42 -30.13 -3.92
C GLN A 182 -14.06 -29.98 -4.61
N ILE A 183 -13.75 -28.79 -5.14
CA ILE A 183 -12.53 -28.59 -5.93
C ILE A 183 -11.27 -28.69 -5.07
N THR A 184 -10.25 -29.32 -5.66
CA THR A 184 -8.87 -29.32 -5.12
C THR A 184 -7.96 -28.35 -5.86
N SER A 185 -8.37 -27.91 -7.06
CA SER A 185 -7.63 -27.00 -7.94
C SER A 185 -8.55 -25.93 -8.51
N LEU A 186 -8.08 -24.67 -8.54
CA LEU A 186 -8.78 -23.55 -9.17
C LEU A 186 -8.77 -23.63 -10.72
N GLN A 187 -8.01 -24.56 -11.29
CA GLN A 187 -7.93 -24.79 -12.74
C GLN A 187 -8.89 -25.89 -13.22
N ASP A 188 -9.75 -26.42 -12.34
CA ASP A 188 -10.76 -27.39 -12.72
C ASP A 188 -11.68 -26.80 -13.80
N SER A 189 -11.80 -27.49 -14.94
CA SER A 189 -12.54 -27.00 -16.09
C SER A 189 -14.04 -26.89 -15.83
N GLU A 190 -14.61 -27.76 -15.00
CA GLU A 190 -16.03 -27.72 -14.66
C GLU A 190 -16.32 -26.55 -13.72
N TYR A 191 -15.45 -26.31 -12.74
CA TYR A 191 -15.53 -25.14 -11.86
C TYR A 191 -15.44 -23.83 -12.65
N LEU A 192 -14.47 -23.71 -13.57
CA LEU A 192 -14.32 -22.53 -14.41
C LEU A 192 -15.54 -22.35 -15.33
N ALA A 193 -16.06 -23.41 -15.95
CA ALA A 193 -17.25 -23.32 -16.77
C ALA A 193 -18.49 -22.87 -15.98
N ALA A 194 -18.70 -23.41 -14.77
CA ALA A 194 -19.79 -22.99 -13.89
C ALA A 194 -19.65 -21.53 -13.46
N ARG A 195 -18.43 -21.09 -13.16
CA ARG A 195 -18.13 -19.68 -12.84
C ARG A 195 -18.50 -18.76 -14.01
N GLU A 196 -18.08 -19.08 -15.22
CA GLU A 196 -18.38 -18.27 -16.40
C GLU A 196 -19.88 -18.24 -16.73
N LEU A 197 -20.62 -19.33 -16.49
CA LEU A 197 -22.08 -19.33 -16.64
C LEU A 197 -22.78 -18.36 -15.68
N VAL A 198 -22.36 -18.33 -14.41
CA VAL A 198 -22.89 -17.37 -13.43
C VAL A 198 -22.59 -15.94 -13.87
N ILE A 199 -21.37 -15.68 -14.37
CA ILE A 199 -20.97 -14.35 -14.87
C ILE A 199 -21.82 -13.94 -16.08
N ALA A 200 -21.93 -14.81 -17.10
CA ALA A 200 -22.64 -14.54 -18.34
C ALA A 200 -24.14 -14.23 -18.13
N ARG A 201 -24.73 -14.74 -17.04
CA ARG A 201 -26.09 -14.35 -16.64
C ARG A 201 -26.08 -13.10 -15.78
N ALA A 202 -25.46 -13.14 -14.60
CA ALA A 202 -25.61 -12.07 -13.62
C ALA A 202 -25.01 -10.72 -14.05
N ALA A 203 -23.94 -10.71 -14.85
CA ALA A 203 -23.27 -9.46 -15.23
C ALA A 203 -24.15 -8.57 -16.14
N PRO A 204 -24.74 -9.06 -17.26
CA PRO A 204 -25.67 -8.28 -18.07
C PRO A 204 -26.86 -7.71 -17.29
N ALA A 205 -27.44 -8.48 -16.38
CA ALA A 205 -28.57 -8.02 -15.56
C ALA A 205 -28.20 -6.83 -14.66
N LEU A 206 -26.98 -6.80 -14.13
CA LEU A 206 -26.47 -5.65 -13.39
C LEU A 206 -25.87 -4.57 -14.29
N GLY A 207 -25.89 -4.70 -15.61
CA GLY A 207 -25.23 -3.77 -16.54
C GLY A 207 -23.70 -3.76 -16.42
N ILE A 208 -23.10 -4.89 -16.00
CA ILE A 208 -21.66 -5.09 -15.86
C ILE A 208 -21.13 -5.75 -17.13
N ASP A 209 -20.00 -5.25 -17.65
CA ASP A 209 -19.29 -5.91 -18.75
C ASP A 209 -18.73 -7.27 -18.28
N GLU A 210 -19.06 -8.35 -18.98
CA GLU A 210 -18.69 -9.74 -18.63
C GLU A 210 -17.17 -9.94 -18.52
N GLY A 211 -16.38 -9.23 -19.32
CA GLY A 211 -14.92 -9.28 -19.31
C GLY A 211 -14.27 -8.46 -18.19
N SER A 212 -15.05 -7.65 -17.47
CA SER A 212 -14.52 -6.75 -16.45
C SER A 212 -14.07 -7.49 -15.19
N LEU A 213 -13.12 -6.88 -14.46
CA LEU A 213 -12.73 -7.39 -13.14
C LEU A 213 -13.88 -7.39 -12.14
N LEU A 214 -14.91 -6.57 -12.35
CA LEU A 214 -16.09 -6.51 -11.49
C LEU A 214 -16.97 -7.74 -11.68
N ALA A 215 -17.19 -8.16 -12.93
CA ALA A 215 -17.94 -9.38 -13.25
C ALA A 215 -17.30 -10.62 -12.59
N GLN A 216 -15.98 -10.66 -12.56
CA GLN A 216 -15.23 -11.75 -11.92
C GLN A 216 -15.48 -11.91 -10.41
N LEU A 217 -16.06 -10.90 -9.75
CA LEU A 217 -16.43 -10.95 -8.34
C LEU A 217 -17.83 -11.53 -8.10
N LEU A 218 -18.71 -11.52 -9.10
CA LEU A 218 -20.11 -11.93 -8.97
C LEU A 218 -20.28 -13.35 -8.40
N PRO A 219 -19.57 -14.38 -8.89
CA PRO A 219 -19.77 -15.75 -8.38
C PRO A 219 -19.47 -15.88 -6.88
N MET A 220 -18.57 -15.04 -6.34
CA MET A 220 -18.29 -15.03 -4.90
C MET A 220 -19.38 -14.31 -4.09
N GLY A 221 -20.11 -13.41 -4.73
CA GLY A 221 -21.10 -12.55 -4.09
C GLY A 221 -22.54 -13.02 -4.17
N LEU A 222 -22.80 -14.13 -4.85
CA LEU A 222 -24.14 -14.65 -5.03
C LEU A 222 -24.38 -15.88 -4.15
N THR A 223 -25.54 -15.87 -3.50
CA THR A 223 -26.09 -16.99 -2.74
C THR A 223 -27.25 -17.61 -3.51
N ASP A 224 -27.66 -18.81 -3.12
CA ASP A 224 -28.84 -19.49 -3.66
C ASP A 224 -30.15 -18.78 -3.28
N ASN A 225 -30.17 -18.06 -2.15
CA ASN A 225 -31.34 -17.28 -1.72
C ASN A 225 -31.27 -15.81 -2.19
N MET A 226 -31.73 -15.54 -3.41
CA MET A 226 -31.74 -14.18 -3.99
C MET A 226 -33.06 -13.42 -3.81
N ALA A 227 -34.14 -14.09 -3.42
CA ALA A 227 -35.50 -13.52 -3.51
C ALA A 227 -35.82 -12.47 -2.44
N GLY A 228 -34.97 -12.29 -1.43
CA GLY A 228 -35.25 -11.36 -0.34
C GLY A 228 -34.00 -10.89 0.37
N ILE A 229 -34.14 -9.76 1.04
CA ILE A 229 -33.12 -9.15 1.90
C ILE A 229 -33.72 -8.96 3.30
N ALA A 230 -32.95 -9.32 4.32
CA ALA A 230 -33.33 -9.04 5.70
C ALA A 230 -33.42 -7.53 5.94
N GLU A 231 -34.43 -7.07 6.69
CA GLU A 231 -34.63 -5.64 6.95
C GLU A 231 -33.44 -5.00 7.67
N GLU A 232 -32.78 -5.76 8.55
CA GLU A 232 -31.52 -5.37 9.19
C GLU A 232 -30.41 -5.11 8.16
N ASN A 233 -30.29 -5.94 7.13
CA ASN A 233 -29.27 -5.79 6.08
C ASN A 233 -29.57 -4.57 5.21
N LYS A 234 -30.85 -4.28 4.90
CA LYS A 234 -31.23 -3.05 4.17
C LYS A 234 -30.75 -1.79 4.89
N GLN A 235 -30.82 -1.77 6.22
CA GLN A 235 -30.39 -0.63 7.02
C GLN A 235 -28.87 -0.50 7.13
N LYS A 236 -28.15 -1.63 7.17
CA LYS A 236 -26.68 -1.66 7.25
C LYS A 236 -25.97 -1.33 5.95
N ILE A 237 -26.54 -1.71 4.80
CA ILE A 237 -25.89 -1.54 3.50
C ILE A 237 -25.40 -0.10 3.28
N PRO A 238 -26.20 0.98 3.47
CA PRO A 238 -25.71 2.35 3.31
C PRO A 238 -24.50 2.70 4.17
N GLU A 239 -24.46 2.21 5.41
CA GLU A 239 -23.34 2.41 6.33
C GLU A 239 -22.08 1.70 5.82
N ILE A 240 -22.22 0.45 5.37
CA ILE A 240 -21.14 -0.33 4.77
C ILE A 240 -20.61 0.39 3.52
N MET A 241 -21.52 0.80 2.63
CA MET A 241 -21.16 1.50 1.39
C MET A 241 -20.41 2.81 1.69
N TYR A 242 -20.88 3.59 2.66
CA TYR A 242 -20.22 4.83 3.08
C TYR A 242 -18.82 4.55 3.66
N LEU A 243 -18.67 3.53 4.50
CA LEU A 243 -17.40 3.17 5.12
C LEU A 243 -16.35 2.72 4.10
N TYR A 244 -16.72 1.85 3.16
CA TYR A 244 -15.76 1.22 2.23
C TYR A 244 -15.52 2.00 0.94
N MET A 245 -16.40 2.95 0.60
CA MET A 245 -16.30 3.77 -0.61
C MET A 245 -16.01 5.25 -0.32
N THR A 246 -15.67 5.59 0.92
CA THR A 246 -15.11 6.89 1.25
C THR A 246 -13.61 6.75 1.45
N HIS A 247 -12.83 7.51 0.70
CA HIS A 247 -11.38 7.48 0.76
C HIS A 247 -10.84 8.79 1.28
N ASN A 248 -9.84 8.71 2.16
CA ASN A 248 -9.10 9.88 2.60
C ASN A 248 -8.18 10.34 1.47
N ARG A 249 -8.53 11.47 0.86
CA ARG A 249 -7.73 12.11 -0.20
C ARG A 249 -7.24 13.46 0.26
N SER A 250 -6.06 13.86 -0.21
CA SER A 250 -5.50 15.19 0.02
C SER A 250 -4.87 15.72 -1.26
N PHE A 251 -4.60 17.02 -1.32
CA PHE A 251 -3.86 17.58 -2.44
C PHE A 251 -2.46 16.95 -2.57
N LEU A 252 -1.86 16.44 -1.49
CA LEU A 252 -0.57 15.75 -1.50
C LEU A 252 -0.65 14.36 -2.13
N THR A 253 -1.81 13.69 -2.04
CA THR A 253 -2.02 12.39 -2.70
C THR A 253 -2.44 12.56 -4.16
N ASP A 254 -3.20 13.62 -4.45
CA ASP A 254 -3.80 13.87 -5.77
C ASP A 254 -2.87 14.62 -6.73
N THR A 255 -1.89 15.37 -6.21
CA THR A 255 -0.92 16.07 -7.06
C THR A 255 -0.04 15.04 -7.79
N VAL A 256 0.01 15.12 -9.12
CA VAL A 256 0.92 14.34 -9.94
C VAL A 256 2.22 15.12 -10.15
N PHE A 257 3.35 14.51 -9.83
CA PHE A 257 4.68 15.06 -10.03
C PHE A 257 5.52 14.07 -10.86
N LEU A 258 6.03 14.52 -12.01
CA LEU A 258 6.79 13.69 -12.96
C LEU A 258 6.07 12.40 -13.40
N GLY A 259 4.74 12.43 -13.49
CA GLY A 259 3.92 11.29 -13.91
C GLY A 259 3.52 10.33 -12.79
N PHE A 260 3.88 10.60 -11.54
CA PHE A 260 3.51 9.78 -10.38
C PHE A 260 2.82 10.61 -9.29
N PRO A 261 1.96 10.01 -8.45
CA PRO A 261 1.45 10.67 -7.26
C PRO A 261 2.58 11.25 -6.37
N PHE A 262 2.44 12.50 -5.94
CA PHE A 262 3.48 13.25 -5.24
C PHE A 262 3.96 12.55 -3.96
N HIS A 263 3.06 11.94 -3.20
CA HIS A 263 3.41 11.19 -2.00
C HIS A 263 4.32 9.98 -2.26
N TYR A 264 4.21 9.32 -3.41
CA TYR A 264 5.15 8.26 -3.81
C TYR A 264 6.51 8.84 -4.21
N PHE A 265 6.52 9.94 -4.95
CA PHE A 265 7.76 10.66 -5.24
C PHE A 265 8.48 11.09 -3.97
N TYR A 266 7.74 11.66 -3.00
CA TYR A 266 8.30 12.13 -1.74
C TYR A 266 8.95 10.97 -0.97
N THR A 267 8.23 9.87 -0.80
CA THR A 267 8.68 8.75 0.02
C THR A 267 9.80 7.92 -0.64
N ALA A 268 9.73 7.70 -1.96
CA ALA A 268 10.71 6.86 -2.65
C ALA A 268 11.97 7.63 -3.10
N VAL A 269 11.80 8.84 -3.65
CA VAL A 269 12.89 9.57 -4.32
C VAL A 269 13.43 10.70 -3.45
N PHE A 270 12.55 11.58 -2.96
CA PHE A 270 13.00 12.73 -2.18
C PHE A 270 13.69 12.33 -0.88
N LEU A 271 13.11 11.40 -0.11
CA LEU A 271 13.73 10.92 1.13
C LEU A 271 15.10 10.25 0.89
N LEU A 272 15.27 9.56 -0.24
CA LEU A 272 16.55 8.96 -0.62
C LEU A 272 17.60 10.03 -0.93
N ILE A 273 17.25 11.03 -1.74
CA ILE A 273 18.14 12.16 -2.07
C ILE A 273 18.50 12.92 -0.79
N LEU A 274 17.53 13.19 0.08
CA LEU A 274 17.74 13.82 1.38
C LEU A 274 18.73 13.01 2.22
N PHE A 275 18.58 11.69 2.29
CA PHE A 275 19.48 10.83 3.03
C PHE A 275 20.93 10.89 2.50
N ILE A 276 21.11 10.82 1.18
CA ILE A 276 22.44 10.96 0.54
C ILE A 276 23.03 12.34 0.84
N ALA A 277 22.23 13.41 0.76
CA ALA A 277 22.66 14.77 1.06
C ALA A 277 23.09 14.93 2.53
N LEU A 278 22.36 14.33 3.48
CA LEU A 278 22.70 14.33 4.90
C LEU A 278 24.02 13.59 5.16
N CYS A 279 24.24 12.44 4.51
CA CYS A 279 25.50 11.70 4.58
C CYS A 279 26.69 12.51 4.02
N TRP A 280 26.51 13.14 2.86
CA TRP A 280 27.52 14.01 2.28
C TRP A 280 27.84 15.21 3.18
N TYR A 281 26.81 15.87 3.72
CA TYR A 281 26.97 16.99 4.65
C TYR A 281 27.70 16.57 5.94
N TYR A 282 27.41 15.37 6.46
CA TYR A 282 28.13 14.81 7.59
C TYR A 282 29.63 14.69 7.31
N CYS A 283 30.01 14.04 6.20
CA CYS A 283 31.42 13.88 5.81
C CYS A 283 32.12 15.23 5.69
N TYR A 284 31.52 16.17 4.96
CA TYR A 284 32.04 17.53 4.81
C TYR A 284 32.29 18.24 6.15
N LYS A 285 31.35 18.14 7.10
CA LYS A 285 31.50 18.75 8.41
C LYS A 285 32.60 18.10 9.26
N ILE A 286 32.73 16.78 9.19
CA ILE A 286 33.77 16.04 9.90
C ILE A 286 35.15 16.38 9.34
N ASP A 287 35.31 16.45 8.02
CA ASP A 287 36.58 16.83 7.39
C ASP A 287 37.00 18.25 7.79
N ARG A 288 36.05 19.19 7.77
CA ARG A 288 36.30 20.57 8.23
C ARG A 288 36.66 20.63 9.71
N LEU A 289 36.08 19.75 10.54
CA LEU A 289 36.43 19.65 11.96
C LEU A 289 37.85 19.10 12.15
N HIS A 290 38.22 18.06 11.39
CA HIS A 290 39.58 17.51 11.42
C HIS A 290 40.62 18.55 11.02
N ALA A 291 40.37 19.31 9.95
CA ALA A 291 41.27 20.38 9.52
C ALA A 291 41.44 21.48 10.58
N ARG A 292 40.37 21.83 11.31
CA ARG A 292 40.43 22.86 12.36
C ARG A 292 41.18 22.45 13.60
N LEU A 293 41.11 21.18 13.97
CA LEU A 293 41.72 20.69 15.20
C LEU A 293 43.21 20.32 15.02
N ASN A 294 43.80 20.62 13.86
CA ASN A 294 45.21 20.37 13.54
C ASN A 294 45.68 18.96 13.93
N PHE A 295 44.80 17.96 13.77
CA PHE A 295 45.22 16.57 13.83
C PHE A 295 45.94 16.23 12.53
N ALA A 296 47.09 16.87 12.30
CA ALA A 296 48.11 16.28 11.47
C ALA A 296 48.50 14.99 12.20
N GLU A 297 48.17 13.86 11.60
CA GLU A 297 48.83 12.60 11.92
C GLU A 297 50.33 12.91 11.88
N LYS A 298 50.98 12.95 13.06
CA LYS A 298 52.44 13.03 13.12
C LYS A 298 52.93 11.74 12.50
N THR A 299 53.16 11.77 11.19
CA THR A 299 53.96 10.79 10.48
C THR A 299 55.41 11.08 10.87
N ASP A 300 55.81 10.55 12.02
CA ASP A 300 57.21 10.41 12.41
C ASP A 300 57.87 9.25 11.62
#